data_AF-A0A536APA4-F1
#
_entry.id   AF-A0A536APA4-F1
#
_cell.length_a   1.000
_cell.length_b   1.000
_cell.length_c   1.000
_cell.angle_alpha   90.00
_cell.angle_beta   90.00
_cell.angle_gamma   90.00
#
_symmetry.space_group_name_H-M   'P 1'
#
loop_
_entity.id
_entity.type
_entity.pdbx_description
1 polymer ?
#
loop_
_entity_poly.entity_id
_entity_poly.type
_entity_poly.pdbx_seq_one_letter_code
_entity_poly.pdbx_strand_id
1 'polypeptide(L)'
;MTGGRGGALEGIRVVDLTRALAGPYCTLMLADHGADVVKIEIPGTGDETREWAPPSIEGVSAYYLAINRNKRSVTCDLKHPDGKRVLERLIERADVVVENFSPGVMGRLGFADDRLRSINRRAVICHLSGFGQDGPGRAWAAYDLVVQGMGGVMSLTGAPGGDPVMVGVPQADIVAGMFAAFAIVVALEARHRTREGQIIDATMIGGQVALLSRQAARYFADGTVPRPEGNVHASIVPYQTFRAADGFVNICCANNALFERLCRAIELEDLLDDARFADNASRVKHREALVPLIATRVHTMTKGDVVRKLREANVPVGPINDRRRGLIADRDIRPRRRRLWLVAALTVLSYGIYVPIWFGFSWAELRRDTSDETMFPAAHGASIFIPGYGTWQAYRHFALIGALLAKIGAPLKVDPSTAALATTVWWVTWLHYSNEPLFVVLNVIELVAGTAVVVFGQRALNAYWAARPGPPADDRVLQTDWFALGMAAAFFVFITVSNALAPSDLPAPTN
;
A
#
# COMPACT_ATOMS: atom_id res chain seq x y z
N MET A 1 -24.29 -11.81 -12.72
CA MET A 1 -24.00 -10.80 -11.68
C MET A 1 -22.60 -11.09 -11.14
N THR A 2 -21.64 -10.25 -11.51
CA THR A 2 -20.19 -10.47 -11.39
C THR A 2 -19.62 -9.76 -10.16
N GLY A 3 -19.25 -10.52 -9.11
CA GLY A 3 -18.60 -9.98 -7.91
C GLY A 3 -17.08 -9.90 -8.07
N GLY A 4 -16.58 -8.78 -8.60
CA GLY A 4 -15.17 -8.38 -8.48
C GLY A 4 -14.87 -7.92 -7.06
N ARG A 5 -13.64 -8.13 -6.58
CA ARG A 5 -13.14 -7.50 -5.35
C ARG A 5 -12.16 -6.41 -5.79
N GLY A 6 -12.59 -5.17 -5.86
CA GLY A 6 -11.80 -4.03 -6.32
C GLY A 6 -11.07 -3.31 -5.20
N GLY A 7 -10.39 -2.23 -5.57
CA GLY A 7 -9.56 -1.42 -4.66
C GLY A 7 -10.38 -0.77 -3.53
N ALA A 8 -9.69 -0.18 -2.55
CA ALA A 8 -10.32 0.45 -1.38
C ALA A 8 -11.33 1.56 -1.74
N LEU A 9 -11.20 2.16 -2.93
CA LEU A 9 -12.12 3.15 -3.49
C LEU A 9 -12.94 2.60 -4.66
N GLU A 10 -13.10 1.27 -4.77
CA GLU A 10 -13.99 0.68 -5.77
C GLU A 10 -15.41 1.25 -5.62
N GLY A 11 -16.01 1.59 -6.74
CA GLY A 11 -17.33 2.21 -6.80
C GLY A 11 -17.34 3.72 -6.61
N ILE A 12 -16.22 4.33 -6.19
CA ILE A 12 -16.06 5.79 -6.13
C ILE A 12 -15.79 6.34 -7.53
N ARG A 13 -16.63 7.27 -7.99
CA ARG A 13 -16.45 7.98 -9.26
C ARG A 13 -15.87 9.37 -9.06
N VAL A 14 -14.79 9.66 -9.76
CA VAL A 14 -14.08 10.93 -9.66
C VAL A 14 -14.11 11.66 -11.00
N VAL A 15 -14.60 12.90 -10.98
CA VAL A 15 -14.45 13.84 -12.10
C VAL A 15 -13.17 14.64 -11.86
N ASP A 16 -12.18 14.41 -12.71
CA ASP A 16 -10.86 15.04 -12.65
C ASP A 16 -10.80 16.19 -13.67
N LEU A 17 -10.93 17.43 -13.18
CA LEU A 17 -10.79 18.67 -13.98
C LEU A 17 -9.38 19.25 -13.85
N THR A 18 -8.44 18.49 -13.31
CA THR A 18 -7.14 19.01 -12.91
C THR A 18 -6.12 19.02 -14.04
N ARG A 19 -5.08 19.83 -13.90
CA ARG A 19 -3.98 20.02 -14.86
C ARG A 19 -2.64 20.10 -14.13
N ALA A 20 -1.52 20.06 -14.86
CA ALA A 20 -0.18 20.14 -14.28
C ALA A 20 0.10 18.98 -13.31
N LEU A 21 0.41 19.24 -12.03
CA LEU A 21 0.86 18.20 -11.11
C LEU A 21 0.02 18.01 -9.85
N ALA A 22 -0.22 19.04 -9.03
CA ALA A 22 -0.83 18.86 -7.72
C ALA A 22 -2.19 18.13 -7.78
N GLY A 23 -3.08 18.59 -8.66
CA GLY A 23 -4.39 17.98 -8.86
C GLY A 23 -4.31 16.59 -9.50
N PRO A 24 -3.54 16.41 -10.59
CA PRO A 24 -3.36 15.09 -11.17
C PRO A 24 -2.74 14.07 -10.22
N TYR A 25 -1.84 14.49 -9.32
CA TYR A 25 -1.28 13.62 -8.30
C TYR A 25 -2.33 13.19 -7.25
N CYS A 26 -3.18 14.12 -6.83
CA CYS A 26 -4.33 13.81 -5.96
C CYS A 26 -5.23 12.75 -6.59
N THR A 27 -5.70 12.98 -7.82
CA THR A 27 -6.63 12.04 -8.48
C THR A 27 -5.95 10.75 -8.92
N LEU A 28 -4.63 10.77 -9.16
CA LEU A 28 -3.83 9.56 -9.35
C LEU A 28 -3.86 8.67 -8.10
N MET A 29 -3.68 9.24 -6.90
CA MET A 29 -3.75 8.46 -5.67
C MET A 29 -5.12 7.79 -5.54
N LEU A 30 -6.20 8.49 -5.87
CA LEU A 30 -7.55 7.92 -5.86
C LEU A 30 -7.70 6.77 -6.88
N ALA A 31 -7.19 6.97 -8.11
CA ALA A 31 -7.22 5.96 -9.18
C ALA A 31 -6.41 4.71 -8.80
N ASP A 32 -5.21 4.88 -8.23
CA ASP A 32 -4.34 3.79 -7.78
C ASP A 32 -4.97 2.97 -6.64
N HIS A 33 -5.95 3.53 -5.93
CA HIS A 33 -6.75 2.84 -4.92
C HIS A 33 -8.10 2.32 -5.43
N GLY A 34 -8.33 2.33 -6.75
CA GLY A 34 -9.47 1.69 -7.41
C GLY A 34 -10.66 2.60 -7.72
N ALA A 35 -10.53 3.92 -7.53
CA ALA A 35 -11.56 4.85 -7.97
C ALA A 35 -11.65 4.92 -9.50
N ASP A 36 -12.86 5.06 -10.04
CA ASP A 36 -13.09 5.31 -11.46
C ASP A 36 -12.89 6.80 -11.74
N VAL A 37 -11.70 7.15 -12.23
CA VAL A 37 -11.30 8.53 -12.48
C VAL A 37 -11.44 8.88 -13.96
N VAL A 38 -12.29 9.87 -14.25
CA VAL A 38 -12.46 10.44 -15.59
C VAL A 38 -11.87 11.84 -15.63
N LYS A 39 -10.74 11.98 -16.34
CA LYS A 39 -10.06 13.24 -16.60
C LYS A 39 -10.71 13.95 -17.79
N ILE A 40 -11.11 15.19 -17.57
CA ILE A 40 -11.70 16.06 -18.58
C ILE A 40 -10.62 16.98 -19.12
N GLU A 41 -10.39 16.90 -20.43
CA GLU A 41 -9.27 17.56 -21.09
C GLU A 41 -9.74 18.53 -22.18
N ILE A 42 -8.92 19.54 -22.46
CA ILE A 42 -9.21 20.52 -23.51
C ILE A 42 -9.10 19.83 -24.88
N PRO A 43 -10.08 19.97 -25.79
CA PRO A 43 -9.96 19.43 -27.14
C PRO A 43 -8.69 19.92 -27.86
N GLY A 44 -7.99 19.01 -28.54
CA GLY A 44 -6.79 19.28 -29.33
C GLY A 44 -5.48 19.33 -28.53
N THR A 45 -5.48 19.93 -27.35
CA THR A 45 -4.26 20.16 -26.54
C THR A 45 -4.19 19.32 -25.27
N GLY A 46 -5.31 19.17 -24.58
CA GLY A 46 -5.41 18.45 -23.31
C GLY A 46 -4.69 19.12 -22.14
N ASP A 47 -4.19 18.28 -21.22
CA ASP A 47 -3.29 18.70 -20.15
C ASP A 47 -1.94 19.14 -20.72
N GLU A 48 -1.44 20.30 -20.29
CA GLU A 48 -0.16 20.87 -20.76
C GLU A 48 1.03 19.95 -20.48
N THR A 49 0.95 19.12 -19.44
CA THR A 49 2.01 18.16 -19.13
C THR A 49 2.22 17.12 -20.21
N ARG A 50 1.26 16.92 -21.14
CA ARG A 50 1.43 16.04 -22.31
C ARG A 50 2.59 16.47 -23.19
N GLU A 51 2.84 17.78 -23.24
CA GLU A 51 3.86 18.43 -24.09
C GLU A 51 5.15 18.77 -23.32
N TRP A 52 5.21 18.54 -22.00
CA TRP A 52 6.40 18.80 -21.17
C TRP A 52 7.47 17.72 -21.38
N ALA A 53 8.08 17.72 -22.57
CA ALA A 53 9.13 16.80 -23.01
C ALA A 53 10.40 17.60 -23.35
N PRO A 54 11.60 16.97 -23.34
CA PRO A 54 11.90 15.56 -23.06
C PRO A 54 11.97 15.19 -21.55
N PRO A 55 11.89 13.88 -21.18
CA PRO A 55 11.73 12.72 -22.07
C PRO A 55 10.26 12.42 -22.42
N SER A 56 10.03 11.82 -23.58
CA SER A 56 8.73 11.32 -24.02
C SER A 56 8.78 9.81 -24.31
N ILE A 57 7.64 9.14 -24.17
CA ILE A 57 7.40 7.77 -24.56
C ILE A 57 6.27 7.81 -25.60
N GLU A 58 6.53 7.29 -26.80
CA GLU A 58 5.54 7.26 -27.90
C GLU A 58 4.94 8.64 -28.21
N GLY A 59 5.75 9.70 -28.11
CA GLY A 59 5.32 11.08 -28.41
C GLY A 59 4.55 11.77 -27.27
N VAL A 60 4.33 11.10 -26.13
CA VAL A 60 3.71 11.69 -24.94
C VAL A 60 4.77 11.91 -23.86
N SER A 61 4.76 13.06 -23.19
CA SER A 61 5.68 13.32 -22.09
C SER A 61 5.63 12.23 -21.01
N ALA A 62 6.82 11.76 -20.58
CA ALA A 62 6.94 10.86 -19.44
C ALA A 62 6.37 11.48 -18.14
N TYR A 63 6.36 12.81 -18.04
CA TYR A 63 5.75 13.54 -16.94
C TYR A 63 4.25 13.27 -16.88
N TYR A 64 3.54 13.46 -17.98
CA TYR A 64 2.10 13.18 -18.07
C TYR A 64 1.79 11.73 -17.74
N LEU A 65 2.53 10.79 -18.34
CA LEU A 65 2.32 9.35 -18.14
C LEU A 65 2.54 8.94 -16.68
N ALA A 66 3.53 9.52 -16.01
CA ALA A 66 3.83 9.22 -14.61
C ALA A 66 2.69 9.62 -13.66
N ILE A 67 1.91 10.66 -13.97
CA ILE A 67 0.94 11.26 -13.05
C ILE A 67 -0.53 11.07 -13.47
N ASN A 68 -0.80 10.46 -14.63
CA ASN A 68 -2.15 10.23 -15.13
C ASN A 68 -2.46 8.75 -15.45
N ARG A 69 -1.63 7.80 -15.00
CA ARG A 69 -1.95 6.36 -15.07
C ARG A 69 -3.25 6.03 -14.34
N ASN A 70 -3.89 4.92 -14.72
CA ASN A 70 -5.17 4.43 -14.16
C ASN A 70 -6.38 5.36 -14.35
N LYS A 71 -6.24 6.45 -15.12
CA LYS A 71 -7.34 7.37 -15.45
C LYS A 71 -7.87 7.13 -16.85
N ARG A 72 -9.17 7.33 -17.03
CA ARG A 72 -9.78 7.52 -18.35
C ARG A 72 -9.71 8.99 -18.73
N SER A 73 -9.52 9.29 -20.00
CA SER A 73 -9.46 10.67 -20.50
C SER A 73 -10.55 10.89 -21.55
N VAL A 74 -11.21 12.05 -21.49
CA VAL A 74 -12.16 12.50 -22.50
C VAL A 74 -11.95 14.00 -22.75
N THR A 75 -12.02 14.40 -24.02
CA THR A 75 -11.96 15.82 -24.36
C THR A 75 -13.34 16.47 -24.27
N CYS A 76 -13.40 17.67 -23.68
CA CYS A 76 -14.65 18.41 -23.53
C CYS A 76 -14.38 19.92 -23.48
N ASP A 77 -15.03 20.70 -24.36
CA ASP A 77 -14.97 22.16 -24.29
C ASP A 77 -15.98 22.69 -23.27
N LEU A 78 -15.52 22.99 -22.06
CA LEU A 78 -16.34 23.51 -20.97
C LEU A 78 -16.84 24.95 -21.19
N LYS A 79 -16.38 25.65 -22.24
CA LYS A 79 -16.94 26.95 -22.64
C LYS A 79 -18.20 26.78 -23.48
N HIS A 80 -18.31 25.69 -24.23
CA HIS A 80 -19.47 25.41 -25.06
C HIS A 80 -20.66 24.93 -24.22
N PRO A 81 -21.92 25.36 -24.50
CA PRO A 81 -23.10 24.92 -23.76
C PRO A 81 -23.27 23.40 -23.66
N ASP A 82 -22.88 22.66 -24.71
CA ASP A 82 -22.96 21.19 -24.69
C ASP A 82 -21.89 20.56 -23.80
N GLY A 83 -20.68 21.14 -23.74
CA GLY A 83 -19.65 20.66 -22.83
C GLY A 83 -20.02 20.90 -21.37
N LYS A 84 -20.68 22.02 -21.07
CA LYS A 84 -21.28 22.26 -19.75
C LYS A 84 -22.32 21.20 -19.40
N ARG A 85 -23.24 20.88 -20.33
CA ARG A 85 -24.23 19.80 -20.13
C ARG A 85 -23.60 18.43 -19.91
N VAL A 86 -22.49 18.11 -20.59
CA VAL A 86 -21.73 16.88 -20.34
C VAL A 86 -21.15 16.87 -18.93
N LEU A 87 -20.52 17.97 -18.50
CA LEU A 87 -19.96 18.08 -17.15
C LEU A 87 -21.05 17.98 -16.07
N GLU A 88 -22.20 18.62 -16.25
CA GLU A 88 -23.34 18.49 -15.33
C GLU A 88 -23.74 17.02 -15.13
N ARG A 89 -23.89 16.25 -16.22
CA ARG A 89 -24.24 14.83 -16.17
C ARG A 89 -23.17 13.95 -15.51
N LEU A 90 -21.91 14.33 -15.63
CA LEU A 90 -20.81 13.65 -14.93
C LEU A 90 -20.88 13.93 -13.42
N ILE A 91 -21.09 15.19 -13.04
CA ILE A 91 -21.19 15.63 -11.64
C ILE A 91 -22.40 15.01 -10.95
N GLU A 92 -23.55 14.89 -11.62
CA GLU A 92 -24.76 14.22 -11.09
C GLU A 92 -24.48 12.81 -10.54
N ARG A 93 -23.47 12.12 -11.10
CA ARG A 93 -23.12 10.74 -10.76
C ARG A 93 -21.78 10.60 -10.04
N ALA A 94 -21.10 11.72 -9.79
CA ALA A 94 -19.79 11.74 -9.16
C ALA A 94 -19.89 11.56 -7.65
N ASP A 95 -18.90 10.88 -7.08
CA ASP A 95 -18.65 10.90 -5.64
C ASP A 95 -17.69 12.03 -5.26
N VAL A 96 -16.79 12.37 -6.18
CA VAL A 96 -15.76 13.39 -6.00
C VAL A 96 -15.61 14.22 -7.28
N VAL A 97 -15.49 15.53 -7.13
CA VAL A 97 -15.07 16.46 -8.20
C VAL A 97 -13.81 17.15 -7.73
N VAL A 98 -12.74 17.08 -8.51
CA VAL A 98 -11.46 17.74 -8.19
C VAL A 98 -11.11 18.71 -9.30
N GLU A 99 -10.78 19.94 -8.93
CA GLU A 99 -10.31 20.98 -9.85
C GLU A 99 -9.12 21.74 -9.26
N ASN A 100 -8.23 22.22 -10.12
CA ASN A 100 -7.08 23.05 -9.71
C ASN A 100 -6.88 24.27 -10.62
N PHE A 101 -8.00 24.85 -11.09
CA PHE A 101 -7.94 26.09 -11.84
C PHE A 101 -7.61 27.27 -10.91
N SER A 102 -7.22 28.39 -11.52
CA SER A 102 -7.13 29.64 -10.76
C SER A 102 -8.47 29.96 -10.09
N PRO A 103 -8.49 30.44 -8.83
CA PRO A 103 -9.73 30.73 -8.11
C PRO A 103 -10.74 31.56 -8.92
N GLY A 104 -12.01 31.11 -8.87
CA GLY A 104 -13.13 31.71 -9.60
C GLY A 104 -13.28 31.28 -11.06
N VAL A 105 -12.35 30.51 -11.66
CA VAL A 105 -12.53 29.95 -13.01
C VAL A 105 -13.75 29.04 -13.07
N MET A 106 -13.91 28.12 -12.10
CA MET A 106 -15.03 27.19 -12.06
C MET A 106 -16.39 27.93 -12.01
N GLY A 107 -16.47 29.01 -11.23
CA GLY A 107 -17.62 29.92 -11.21
C GLY A 107 -17.91 30.56 -12.56
N ARG A 108 -16.89 31.07 -13.27
CA ARG A 108 -17.02 31.65 -14.62
C ARG A 108 -17.46 30.62 -15.67
N LEU A 109 -17.12 29.35 -15.49
CA LEU A 109 -17.62 28.26 -16.33
C LEU A 109 -19.10 27.94 -16.06
N GLY A 110 -19.68 28.48 -14.98
CA GLY A 110 -21.07 28.29 -14.59
C GLY A 110 -21.25 27.25 -13.47
N PHE A 111 -20.17 26.85 -12.80
CA PHE A 111 -20.16 25.79 -11.78
C PHE A 111 -19.64 26.31 -10.45
N ALA A 112 -20.16 27.45 -9.97
CA ALA A 112 -19.89 27.90 -8.61
C ALA A 112 -20.41 26.86 -7.58
N ASP A 113 -19.93 26.93 -6.36
CA ASP A 113 -20.22 25.95 -5.30
C ASP A 113 -21.72 25.71 -5.09
N ASP A 114 -22.53 26.77 -5.09
CA ASP A 114 -24.00 26.65 -5.00
C ASP A 114 -24.59 25.84 -6.16
N ARG A 115 -24.06 26.04 -7.38
CA ARG A 115 -24.49 25.27 -8.55
C ARG A 115 -24.04 23.82 -8.43
N LEU A 116 -22.79 23.56 -8.06
CA LEU A 116 -22.26 22.20 -7.85
C LEU A 116 -23.09 21.44 -6.81
N ARG A 117 -23.37 22.08 -5.66
CA ARG A 117 -24.23 21.51 -4.61
C ARG A 117 -25.67 21.31 -5.06
N SER A 118 -26.21 22.20 -5.91
CA SER A 118 -27.56 22.02 -6.46
C SER A 118 -27.66 20.80 -7.38
N ILE A 119 -26.59 20.48 -8.11
CA ILE A 119 -26.52 19.31 -8.98
C ILE A 119 -26.34 18.03 -8.15
N ASN A 120 -25.41 18.04 -7.19
CA ASN A 120 -25.10 16.87 -6.38
C ASN A 120 -24.60 17.25 -4.98
N ARG A 121 -25.51 17.28 -3.99
CA ARG A 121 -25.17 17.53 -2.57
C ARG A 121 -24.31 16.44 -1.93
N ARG A 122 -24.20 15.26 -2.56
CA ARG A 122 -23.44 14.10 -2.04
C ARG A 122 -22.00 14.09 -2.55
N ALA A 123 -21.67 14.85 -3.59
CA ALA A 123 -20.31 14.91 -4.11
C ALA A 123 -19.40 15.67 -3.15
N VAL A 124 -18.21 15.12 -2.91
CA VAL A 124 -17.10 15.87 -2.31
C VAL A 124 -16.51 16.76 -3.39
N ILE A 125 -16.44 18.06 -3.15
CA ILE A 125 -15.85 19.03 -4.08
C ILE A 125 -14.50 19.45 -3.52
N CYS A 126 -13.44 19.28 -4.31
CA CYS A 126 -12.09 19.66 -3.92
C CYS A 126 -11.55 20.72 -4.87
N HIS A 127 -11.35 21.91 -4.33
CA HIS A 127 -10.59 22.98 -4.95
C HIS A 127 -9.14 22.87 -4.48
N LEU A 128 -8.20 22.80 -5.42
CA LEU A 128 -6.78 22.72 -5.10
C LEU A 128 -6.04 23.89 -5.76
N SER A 129 -5.59 24.85 -4.98
CA SER A 129 -4.92 26.05 -5.52
C SER A 129 -3.60 26.33 -4.81
N GLY A 130 -2.86 27.34 -5.29
CA GLY A 130 -1.61 27.74 -4.64
C GLY A 130 -1.80 28.25 -3.21
N PHE A 131 -2.78 29.14 -3.04
CA PHE A 131 -2.91 29.99 -1.85
C PHE A 131 -4.31 30.01 -1.22
N GLY A 132 -5.27 29.23 -1.72
CA GLY A 132 -6.67 29.20 -1.25
C GLY A 132 -7.66 29.82 -2.22
N GLN A 133 -8.95 29.59 -1.98
CA GLN A 133 -10.05 30.23 -2.70
C GLN A 133 -10.31 31.67 -2.21
N ASP A 134 -9.79 32.02 -1.03
CA ASP A 134 -9.95 33.31 -0.37
C ASP A 134 -8.60 33.93 0.06
N GLY A 135 -8.67 35.07 0.76
CA GLY A 135 -7.50 35.78 1.24
C GLY A 135 -6.74 36.60 0.16
N PRO A 136 -5.66 37.29 0.58
CA PRO A 136 -4.92 38.23 -0.29
C PRO A 136 -4.17 37.53 -1.42
N GLY A 137 -3.75 36.26 -1.20
CA GLY A 137 -2.99 35.48 -2.17
C GLY A 137 -3.84 34.77 -3.23
N ARG A 138 -5.18 34.80 -3.14
CA ARG A 138 -6.08 33.99 -3.99
C ARG A 138 -5.86 34.17 -5.49
N ALA A 139 -5.45 35.36 -5.91
CA ALA A 139 -5.29 35.71 -7.32
C ALA A 139 -3.88 35.43 -7.86
N TRP A 140 -2.95 34.99 -7.02
CA TRP A 140 -1.57 34.76 -7.42
C TRP A 140 -1.41 33.43 -8.17
N ALA A 141 -0.64 33.47 -9.25
CA ALA A 141 -0.23 32.25 -9.94
C ALA A 141 0.74 31.45 -9.05
N ALA A 142 0.60 30.14 -9.08
CA ALA A 142 1.40 29.24 -8.26
C ALA A 142 1.98 28.11 -9.12
N TYR A 143 3.27 27.90 -8.96
CA TYR A 143 4.00 26.72 -9.39
C TYR A 143 4.87 26.26 -8.22
N ASP A 144 5.26 25.00 -8.24
CA ASP A 144 6.04 24.37 -7.18
C ASP A 144 7.20 25.25 -6.65
N LEU A 145 8.06 25.75 -7.54
CA LEU A 145 9.21 26.58 -7.18
C LEU A 145 8.81 27.83 -6.38
N VAL A 146 7.78 28.53 -6.84
CA VAL A 146 7.29 29.76 -6.18
C VAL A 146 6.78 29.42 -4.78
N VAL A 147 5.99 28.36 -4.67
CA VAL A 147 5.38 27.97 -3.40
C VAL A 147 6.40 27.39 -2.42
N GLN A 148 7.41 26.64 -2.88
CA GLN A 148 8.52 26.19 -2.02
C GLN A 148 9.30 27.38 -1.44
N GLY A 149 9.52 28.42 -2.26
CA GLY A 149 10.18 29.65 -1.82
C GLY A 149 9.36 30.39 -0.77
N MET A 150 8.08 30.63 -1.06
CA MET A 150 7.17 31.34 -0.17
C MET A 150 6.84 30.56 1.11
N GLY A 151 6.79 29.23 1.03
CA GLY A 151 6.53 28.33 2.16
C GLY A 151 7.73 28.13 3.09
N GLY A 152 8.87 28.73 2.79
CA GLY A 152 10.06 28.72 3.63
C GLY A 152 10.93 27.47 3.51
N VAL A 153 10.49 26.41 2.81
CA VAL A 153 11.28 25.18 2.66
C VAL A 153 12.62 25.43 1.94
N MET A 154 12.65 26.32 0.96
CA MET A 154 13.91 26.69 0.29
C MET A 154 14.91 27.37 1.23
N SER A 155 14.43 28.13 2.22
CA SER A 155 15.28 28.78 3.22
C SER A 155 15.93 27.80 4.19
N LEU A 156 15.46 26.55 4.21
CA LEU A 156 15.95 25.47 5.07
C LEU A 156 16.80 24.45 4.31
N THR A 157 16.78 24.52 2.98
CA THR A 157 17.34 23.50 2.09
C THR A 157 18.58 24.05 1.40
N GLY A 158 19.70 23.35 1.54
CA GLY A 158 20.98 23.76 0.95
C GLY A 158 22.14 23.63 1.92
N ALA A 159 23.31 24.06 1.48
CA ALA A 159 24.50 24.09 2.32
C ALA A 159 24.47 25.29 3.29
N PRO A 160 25.10 25.18 4.48
CA PRO A 160 25.26 26.33 5.37
C PRO A 160 25.92 27.51 4.67
N GLY A 161 25.31 28.69 4.78
CA GLY A 161 25.80 29.93 4.16
C GLY A 161 25.62 30.02 2.65
N GLY A 162 24.98 29.04 2.01
CA GLY A 162 24.63 29.07 0.58
C GLY A 162 23.29 29.77 0.32
N ASP A 163 23.01 30.00 -0.96
CA ASP A 163 21.72 30.49 -1.43
C ASP A 163 20.59 29.47 -1.18
N PRO A 164 19.32 29.90 -1.03
CA PRO A 164 18.17 28.99 -0.91
C PRO A 164 18.08 28.02 -2.08
N VAL A 165 17.90 26.72 -1.78
CA VAL A 165 17.82 25.66 -2.79
C VAL A 165 16.44 25.00 -2.75
N MET A 166 15.85 24.72 -3.90
CA MET A 166 14.62 23.93 -3.97
C MET A 166 14.87 22.47 -3.65
N VAL A 167 13.87 21.79 -3.08
CA VAL A 167 13.88 20.34 -2.99
C VAL A 167 13.86 19.77 -4.42
N GLY A 168 14.71 18.77 -4.69
CA GLY A 168 14.94 18.25 -6.05
C GLY A 168 13.79 17.44 -6.67
N VAL A 169 12.60 17.47 -6.06
CA VAL A 169 11.33 16.97 -6.59
C VAL A 169 10.27 18.07 -6.41
N PRO A 170 9.18 18.10 -7.21
CA PRO A 170 8.13 19.09 -7.08
C PRO A 170 7.31 18.88 -5.80
N GLN A 171 7.91 19.24 -4.68
CA GLN A 171 7.47 18.83 -3.36
C GLN A 171 6.17 19.53 -2.98
N ALA A 172 6.03 20.83 -3.26
CA ALA A 172 4.83 21.58 -2.96
C ALA A 172 3.61 21.04 -3.70
N ASP A 173 3.77 20.72 -4.99
CA ASP A 173 2.70 20.09 -5.77
C ASP A 173 2.29 18.73 -5.21
N ILE A 174 3.27 17.83 -4.99
CA ILE A 174 3.02 16.46 -4.53
C ILE A 174 2.34 16.46 -3.16
N VAL A 175 2.83 17.27 -2.23
CA VAL A 175 2.30 17.31 -0.86
C VAL A 175 0.91 17.92 -0.81
N ALA A 176 0.64 18.95 -1.62
CA ALA A 176 -0.71 19.48 -1.77
C ALA A 176 -1.67 18.41 -2.30
N GLY A 177 -1.25 17.66 -3.33
CA GLY A 177 -2.01 16.55 -3.88
C GLY A 177 -2.27 15.42 -2.86
N MET A 178 -1.27 15.08 -2.04
CA MET A 178 -1.40 14.08 -0.96
C MET A 178 -2.39 14.51 0.12
N PHE A 179 -2.30 15.76 0.59
CA PHE A 179 -3.24 16.28 1.58
C PHE A 179 -4.66 16.40 1.01
N ALA A 180 -4.81 16.81 -0.26
CA ALA A 180 -6.10 16.83 -0.93
C ALA A 180 -6.71 15.42 -1.03
N ALA A 181 -5.94 14.42 -1.45
CA ALA A 181 -6.40 13.03 -1.51
C ALA A 181 -6.82 12.50 -0.13
N PHE A 182 -6.04 12.78 0.91
CA PHE A 182 -6.40 12.44 2.29
C PHE A 182 -7.69 13.13 2.74
N ALA A 183 -7.82 14.43 2.50
CA ALA A 183 -9.03 15.19 2.84
C ALA A 183 -10.27 14.66 2.10
N ILE A 184 -10.13 14.27 0.84
CA ILE A 184 -11.21 13.63 0.06
C ILE A 184 -11.64 12.32 0.70
N VAL A 185 -10.69 11.44 1.05
CA VAL A 185 -11.02 10.16 1.70
C VAL A 185 -11.71 10.37 3.04
N VAL A 186 -11.25 11.34 3.85
CA VAL A 186 -11.90 11.70 5.12
C VAL A 186 -13.30 12.26 4.90
N ALA A 187 -13.50 13.10 3.87
CA ALA A 187 -14.81 13.65 3.52
C ALA A 187 -15.77 12.57 2.99
N LEU A 188 -15.28 11.60 2.22
CA LEU A 188 -16.05 10.42 1.79
C LEU A 188 -16.48 9.57 3.00
N GLU A 189 -15.59 9.39 3.98
CA GLU A 189 -15.90 8.70 5.22
C GLU A 189 -16.96 9.47 6.04
N ALA A 190 -16.82 10.78 6.19
CA ALA A 190 -17.81 11.62 6.86
C ALA A 190 -19.19 11.55 6.18
N ARG A 191 -19.21 11.54 4.84
CA ARG A 191 -20.42 11.41 4.01
C ARG A 191 -21.24 10.16 4.31
N HIS A 192 -20.63 9.06 4.78
CA HIS A 192 -21.39 7.87 5.19
C HIS A 192 -22.34 8.16 6.36
N ARG A 193 -21.94 9.06 7.26
CA ARG A 193 -22.74 9.50 8.41
C ARG A 193 -23.66 10.67 8.07
N THR A 194 -23.12 11.71 7.44
CA THR A 194 -23.86 12.96 7.18
C THR A 194 -24.78 12.87 5.97
N ARG A 195 -24.53 11.91 5.07
CA ARG A 195 -25.15 11.78 3.74
C ARG A 195 -24.91 12.95 2.78
N GLU A 196 -24.10 13.93 3.17
CA GLU A 196 -23.69 15.07 2.35
C GLU A 196 -22.18 15.05 2.10
N GLY A 197 -21.78 15.52 0.92
CA GLY A 197 -20.37 15.76 0.61
C GLY A 197 -19.92 17.10 1.19
N GLN A 198 -18.60 17.26 1.33
CA GLN A 198 -17.98 18.49 1.82
C GLN A 198 -17.29 19.24 0.67
N ILE A 199 -17.13 20.55 0.83
CA ILE A 199 -16.25 21.37 -0.01
C ILE A 199 -14.91 21.46 0.71
N ILE A 200 -13.83 21.16 -0.01
CA ILE A 200 -12.46 21.16 0.46
C ILE A 200 -11.73 22.28 -0.29
N ASP A 201 -11.11 23.19 0.44
CA ASP A 201 -10.12 24.14 -0.08
C ASP A 201 -8.73 23.67 0.35
N ALA A 202 -8.04 22.98 -0.56
CA ALA A 202 -6.70 22.48 -0.36
C ALA A 202 -5.69 23.46 -0.99
N THR A 203 -4.58 23.72 -0.30
CA THR A 203 -3.61 24.73 -0.75
C THR A 203 -2.19 24.19 -0.78
N MET A 204 -1.43 24.59 -1.80
CA MET A 204 -0.01 24.28 -1.88
C MET A 204 0.77 24.92 -0.72
N ILE A 205 0.47 26.18 -0.40
CA ILE A 205 1.13 26.88 0.70
C ILE A 205 0.80 26.27 2.07
N GLY A 206 -0.45 25.84 2.30
CA GLY A 206 -0.84 25.14 3.53
C GLY A 206 -0.09 23.82 3.69
N GLY A 207 0.09 23.09 2.58
CA GLY A 207 0.94 21.89 2.54
C GLY A 207 2.39 22.17 2.93
N GLN A 208 2.98 23.27 2.44
CA GLN A 208 4.35 23.68 2.82
C GLN A 208 4.45 24.02 4.31
N VAL A 209 3.51 24.82 4.83
CA VAL A 209 3.50 25.22 6.24
C VAL A 209 3.37 24.00 7.16
N ALA A 210 2.54 23.01 6.78
CA ALA A 210 2.39 21.77 7.54
C ALA A 210 3.70 20.98 7.67
N LEU A 211 4.58 21.02 6.66
CA LEU A 211 5.87 20.33 6.68
C LEU A 211 6.91 21.01 7.56
N LEU A 212 6.79 22.32 7.82
CA LEU A 212 7.74 23.02 8.68
C LEU A 212 7.81 22.37 10.06
N SER A 213 6.68 21.86 10.58
CA SER A 213 6.59 21.00 11.77
C SER A 213 7.58 21.42 12.88
N ARG A 214 8.67 20.68 13.08
CA ARG A 214 9.73 20.97 14.06
C ARG A 214 10.37 22.34 13.89
N GLN A 215 10.59 22.81 12.67
CA GLN A 215 11.26 24.08 12.39
C GLN A 215 10.39 25.26 12.80
N ALA A 216 9.08 25.17 12.56
CA ALA A 216 8.12 26.12 13.10
C ALA A 216 8.11 26.06 14.64
N ALA A 217 8.09 24.85 15.21
CA ALA A 217 8.12 24.67 16.67
C ALA A 217 9.38 25.28 17.33
N ARG A 218 10.55 25.18 16.70
CA ARG A 218 11.79 25.82 17.17
C ARG A 218 11.63 27.34 17.22
N TYR A 219 11.19 27.94 16.12
CA TYR A 219 10.95 29.39 16.06
C TYR A 219 9.95 29.85 17.14
N PHE A 220 8.85 29.10 17.35
CA PHE A 220 7.89 29.45 18.40
C PHE A 220 8.40 29.21 19.82
N ALA A 221 9.36 28.32 20.02
CA ALA A 221 9.90 28.01 21.33
C ALA A 221 10.89 29.07 21.83
N ASP A 222 11.79 29.57 20.97
CA ASP A 222 12.89 30.46 21.39
C ASP A 222 13.18 31.63 20.43
N GLY A 223 12.39 31.79 19.36
CA GLY A 223 12.58 32.85 18.35
C GLY A 223 13.69 32.56 17.33
N THR A 224 14.37 31.42 17.41
CA THR A 224 15.44 31.07 16.48
C THR A 224 14.87 30.78 15.10
N VAL A 225 15.29 31.57 14.11
CA VAL A 225 14.96 31.34 12.70
C VAL A 225 15.89 30.23 12.16
N PRO A 226 15.35 29.05 11.78
CA PRO A 226 16.18 27.97 11.27
C PRO A 226 16.81 28.35 9.92
N ARG A 227 18.00 27.81 9.64
CA ARG A 227 18.79 28.10 8.43
C ARG A 227 19.19 26.80 7.73
N PRO A 228 19.71 26.84 6.49
CA PRO A 228 20.22 25.64 5.84
C PRO A 228 21.36 25.05 6.67
N GLU A 229 21.21 23.79 7.07
CA GLU A 229 22.22 23.04 7.85
C GLU A 229 23.00 22.05 6.97
N GLY A 230 22.56 21.80 5.72
CA GLY A 230 23.07 20.71 4.89
C GLY A 230 22.57 19.34 5.38
N ASN A 231 23.33 18.28 5.09
CA ASN A 231 22.97 16.91 5.49
C ASN A 231 23.46 16.56 6.90
N VAL A 232 23.11 17.38 7.90
CA VAL A 232 23.47 17.16 9.29
C VAL A 232 22.25 17.32 10.20
N HIS A 233 22.25 16.64 11.34
CA HIS A 233 21.29 16.92 12.41
C HIS A 233 21.92 17.84 13.46
N ALA A 234 21.34 19.02 13.73
CA ALA A 234 21.89 19.97 14.71
C ALA A 234 22.14 19.37 16.10
N SER A 235 21.23 18.51 16.59
CA SER A 235 21.22 18.07 17.99
C SER A 235 21.77 16.66 18.23
N ILE A 236 22.20 15.94 17.18
CA ILE A 236 22.63 14.53 17.29
C ILE A 236 23.91 14.35 16.49
N VAL A 237 24.95 13.82 17.12
CA VAL A 237 26.26 13.62 16.48
C VAL A 237 26.82 12.23 16.82
N PRO A 238 27.27 11.44 15.81
CA PRO A 238 27.16 11.70 14.37
C PRO A 238 25.76 11.36 13.82
N TYR A 239 25.18 12.29 13.06
CA TYR A 239 23.99 12.06 12.25
C TYR A 239 24.13 12.93 11.00
N GLN A 240 24.79 12.39 9.97
CA GLN A 240 25.14 13.15 8.78
C GLN A 240 25.62 12.26 7.62
N THR A 241 25.80 12.90 6.46
CA THR A 241 26.50 12.32 5.31
C THR A 241 28.02 12.34 5.50
N PHE A 242 28.67 11.24 5.12
CA PHE A 242 30.13 11.11 5.03
C PHE A 242 30.55 10.66 3.62
N ARG A 243 31.73 11.09 3.19
CA ARG A 243 32.33 10.70 1.90
C ARG A 243 33.18 9.45 2.08
N ALA A 244 32.75 8.34 1.50
CA ALA A 244 33.53 7.12 1.32
C ALA A 244 34.45 7.24 0.08
N ALA A 245 35.26 6.22 -0.20
CA ALA A 245 36.21 6.22 -1.32
C ALA A 245 35.53 6.35 -2.70
N ASP A 246 34.34 5.77 -2.88
CA ASP A 246 33.60 5.67 -4.15
C ASP A 246 32.20 6.33 -4.08
N GLY A 247 31.97 7.24 -3.11
CA GLY A 247 30.78 8.09 -3.05
C GLY A 247 30.38 8.48 -1.62
N PHE A 248 29.07 8.54 -1.34
CA PHE A 248 28.57 9.02 -0.05
C PHE A 248 27.72 7.99 0.69
N VAL A 249 27.79 8.03 2.02
CA VAL A 249 26.97 7.23 2.94
C VAL A 249 26.36 8.14 4.01
N ASN A 250 25.13 7.85 4.41
CA ASN A 250 24.52 8.44 5.60
C ASN A 250 24.77 7.52 6.79
N ILE A 251 25.21 8.09 7.91
CA ILE A 251 25.42 7.38 9.18
C ILE A 251 24.61 8.11 10.26
N CYS A 252 23.79 7.38 11.01
CA CYS A 252 22.92 7.95 12.06
C CYS A 252 23.13 7.25 13.40
N CYS A 253 23.70 7.95 14.37
CA CYS A 253 23.88 7.49 15.75
C CYS A 253 23.03 8.34 16.70
N ALA A 254 21.80 7.90 16.96
CA ALA A 254 20.84 8.63 17.79
C ALA A 254 21.09 8.53 19.31
N ASN A 255 22.02 7.69 19.76
CA ASN A 255 22.34 7.49 21.17
C ASN A 255 23.78 6.97 21.36
N ASN A 256 24.24 6.89 22.61
CA ASN A 256 25.60 6.45 22.95
C ASN A 256 25.88 4.99 22.55
N ALA A 257 24.91 4.09 22.65
CA ALA A 257 25.09 2.70 22.25
C ALA A 257 25.35 2.55 20.73
N LEU A 258 24.69 3.36 19.91
CA LEU A 258 24.95 3.42 18.47
C LEU A 258 26.32 4.03 18.16
N PHE A 259 26.74 5.06 18.92
CA PHE A 259 28.07 5.64 18.79
C PHE A 259 29.16 4.62 19.15
N GLU A 260 28.98 3.86 20.23
CA GLU A 260 29.91 2.78 20.62
C GLU A 260 30.05 1.72 19.52
N ARG A 261 28.92 1.25 18.99
CA ARG A 261 28.89 0.28 17.89
C ARG A 261 29.54 0.83 16.63
N LEU A 262 29.35 2.11 16.32
CA LEU A 262 30.02 2.78 15.21
C LEU A 262 31.54 2.73 15.41
N CYS A 263 32.05 3.25 16.53
CA CYS A 263 33.48 3.28 16.82
C CYS A 263 34.12 1.90 16.69
N ARG A 264 33.52 0.87 17.29
CA ARG A 264 34.02 -0.51 17.18
C ARG A 264 33.98 -1.03 15.74
N ALA A 265 32.92 -0.75 14.99
CA ALA A 265 32.76 -1.26 13.64
C ALA A 265 33.73 -0.66 12.62
N ILE A 266 34.17 0.59 12.83
CA ILE A 266 35.12 1.28 11.94
C ILE A 266 36.50 1.44 12.55
N GLU A 267 36.82 0.73 13.63
CA GLU A 267 38.15 0.69 14.26
C GLU A 267 38.59 2.08 14.77
N LEU A 268 37.70 2.74 15.51
CA LEU A 268 37.92 4.03 16.19
C LEU A 268 37.58 3.92 17.69
N GLU A 269 37.92 2.81 18.33
CA GLU A 269 37.63 2.55 19.74
C GLU A 269 38.27 3.56 20.68
N ASP A 270 39.42 4.14 20.33
CA ASP A 270 40.09 5.19 21.11
C ASP A 270 39.19 6.42 21.35
N LEU A 271 38.18 6.64 20.50
CA LEU A 271 37.21 7.74 20.69
C LEU A 271 36.25 7.50 21.86
N LEU A 272 36.13 6.26 22.35
CA LEU A 272 35.26 5.90 23.46
C LEU A 272 35.82 6.32 24.82
N ASP A 273 37.14 6.41 24.92
CA ASP A 273 37.85 6.85 26.13
C ASP A 273 38.09 8.37 26.16
N ASP A 274 37.81 9.08 25.05
CA ASP A 274 37.91 10.53 24.98
C ASP A 274 36.70 11.19 25.66
N ALA A 275 36.95 11.88 26.78
CA ALA A 275 35.93 12.59 27.55
C ALA A 275 35.12 13.61 26.72
N ARG A 276 35.65 14.11 25.60
CA ARG A 276 34.93 15.01 24.68
C ARG A 276 33.76 14.31 23.98
N PHE A 277 33.76 12.98 23.89
CA PHE A 277 32.78 12.21 23.12
C PHE A 277 31.90 11.27 23.97
N ALA A 278 32.01 11.35 25.30
CA ALA A 278 31.35 10.47 26.27
C ALA A 278 29.81 10.39 26.10
N ASP A 279 29.16 11.51 25.80
CA ASP A 279 27.72 11.57 25.56
C ASP A 279 27.35 12.47 24.37
N ASN A 280 26.08 12.44 23.98
CA ASN A 280 25.62 13.21 22.81
C ASN A 280 25.80 14.73 23.01
N ALA A 281 25.58 15.26 24.21
CA ALA A 281 25.74 16.69 24.48
C ALA A 281 27.20 17.12 24.27
N SER A 282 28.13 16.31 24.78
CA SER A 282 29.57 16.48 24.60
C SER A 282 29.96 16.37 23.13
N ARG A 283 29.46 15.36 22.40
CA ARG A 283 29.69 15.21 20.95
C ARG A 283 29.12 16.36 20.12
N VAL A 284 27.98 16.94 20.51
CA VAL A 284 27.43 18.14 19.87
C VAL A 284 28.35 19.33 20.10
N LYS A 285 28.82 19.56 21.32
CA LYS A 285 29.77 20.64 21.67
C LYS A 285 31.12 20.49 20.94
N HIS A 286 31.57 19.25 20.75
CA HIS A 286 32.87 18.92 20.14
C HIS A 286 32.73 18.35 18.72
N ARG A 287 31.66 18.70 17.99
CA ARG A 287 31.37 18.23 16.63
C ARG A 287 32.56 18.43 15.69
N GLU A 288 33.17 19.61 15.72
CA GLU A 288 34.28 19.99 14.85
C GLU A 288 35.53 19.13 15.08
N ALA A 289 35.67 18.54 16.28
CA ALA A 289 36.75 17.60 16.57
C ALA A 289 36.37 16.15 16.18
N LEU A 290 35.13 15.72 16.45
CA LEU A 290 34.70 14.33 16.22
C LEU A 290 34.51 13.99 14.74
N VAL A 291 33.81 14.85 14.01
CA VAL A 291 33.37 14.57 12.64
C VAL A 291 34.55 14.32 11.68
N PRO A 292 35.64 15.11 11.71
CA PRO A 292 36.81 14.85 10.86
C PRO A 292 37.48 13.49 11.12
N LEU A 293 37.48 13.01 12.37
CA LEU A 293 38.08 11.70 12.71
C LEU A 293 37.29 10.56 12.07
N ILE A 294 35.95 10.59 12.20
CA ILE A 294 35.05 9.63 11.55
C ILE A 294 35.17 9.76 10.02
N ALA A 295 35.19 10.99 9.50
CA ALA A 295 35.28 11.24 8.06
C ALA A 295 36.58 10.69 7.45
N THR A 296 37.72 10.91 8.11
CA THR A 296 39.02 10.37 7.70
C THR A 296 38.95 8.84 7.57
N ARG A 297 38.39 8.17 8.58
CA ARG A 297 38.25 6.71 8.55
C ARG A 297 37.30 6.23 7.45
N VAL A 298 36.10 6.81 7.36
CA VAL A 298 35.10 6.47 6.34
C VAL A 298 35.65 6.69 4.93
N HIS A 299 36.49 7.71 4.71
CA HIS A 299 37.07 8.01 3.40
C HIS A 299 38.02 6.91 2.89
N THR A 300 38.63 6.14 3.79
CA THR A 300 39.52 5.00 3.44
C THR A 300 38.77 3.74 3.00
N MET A 301 37.44 3.71 3.14
CA MET A 301 36.61 2.54 2.88
C MET A 301 35.69 2.79 1.69
N THR A 302 35.32 1.73 0.96
CA THR A 302 34.25 1.84 -0.04
C THR A 302 32.89 2.02 0.65
N LYS A 303 31.90 2.62 -0.04
CA LYS A 303 30.52 2.71 0.44
C LYS A 303 29.98 1.36 0.85
N GLY A 304 30.28 0.32 0.05
CA GLY A 304 29.86 -1.06 0.31
C GLY A 304 30.42 -1.59 1.63
N ASP A 305 31.70 -1.36 1.90
CA ASP A 305 32.34 -1.79 3.15
C ASP A 305 31.77 -1.07 4.37
N VAL A 306 31.59 0.25 4.28
CA VAL A 306 31.01 1.04 5.38
C VAL A 306 29.60 0.55 5.69
N VAL A 307 28.76 0.40 4.66
CA VAL A 307 27.39 -0.09 4.81
C VAL A 307 27.38 -1.49 5.42
N ARG A 308 28.23 -2.40 4.94
CA ARG A 308 28.32 -3.78 5.44
C ARG A 308 28.73 -3.80 6.92
N LYS A 309 29.86 -3.18 7.28
CA LYS A 309 30.38 -3.18 8.66
C LYS A 309 29.38 -2.57 9.64
N LEU A 310 28.78 -1.43 9.28
CA LEU A 310 27.83 -0.74 10.16
C LEU A 310 26.50 -1.49 10.27
N ARG A 311 26.01 -2.15 9.21
CA ARG A 311 24.83 -3.03 9.29
C ARG A 311 25.08 -4.24 10.18
N GLU A 312 26.23 -4.91 10.04
CA GLU A 312 26.64 -6.03 10.90
C GLU A 312 26.67 -5.62 12.38
N ALA A 313 27.09 -4.38 12.67
CA ALA A 313 27.10 -3.81 14.01
C ALA A 313 25.74 -3.21 14.48
N ASN A 314 24.67 -3.33 13.69
CA ASN A 314 23.36 -2.71 13.96
C ASN A 314 23.42 -1.18 14.16
N VAL A 315 24.23 -0.49 13.34
CA VAL A 315 24.28 0.96 13.23
C VAL A 315 23.47 1.40 11.99
N PRO A 316 22.49 2.32 12.12
CA PRO A 316 21.76 2.86 10.98
C PRO A 316 22.69 3.51 9.95
N VAL A 317 22.72 2.93 8.75
CA VAL A 317 23.57 3.35 7.64
C VAL A 317 22.85 3.13 6.31
N GLY A 318 23.10 4.00 5.33
CA GLY A 318 22.63 3.79 3.96
C GLY A 318 23.47 4.53 2.93
N PRO A 319 23.72 3.95 1.73
CA PRO A 319 24.40 4.66 0.66
C PRO A 319 23.51 5.77 0.09
N ILE A 320 24.11 6.88 -0.33
CA ILE A 320 23.43 7.85 -1.20
C ILE A 320 23.56 7.35 -2.64
N ASN A 321 22.44 6.87 -3.18
CA ASN A 321 22.39 6.26 -4.50
C ASN A 321 22.20 7.32 -5.59
N ASP A 322 22.89 7.14 -6.73
CA ASP A 322 22.52 7.82 -7.97
C ASP A 322 21.23 7.23 -8.56
N ARG A 323 20.52 8.03 -9.36
CA ARG A 323 19.19 7.68 -9.92
C ARG A 323 19.22 6.49 -10.91
N ARG A 324 20.39 5.92 -11.28
CA ARG A 324 20.49 5.03 -12.45
C ARG A 324 20.75 3.55 -12.13
N ARG A 325 21.38 3.22 -11.00
CA ARG A 325 21.70 1.80 -10.67
C ARG A 325 21.30 1.34 -9.27
N GLY A 326 21.37 2.22 -8.26
CA GLY A 326 21.14 1.82 -6.87
C GLY A 326 19.67 1.51 -6.57
N LEU A 327 18.76 2.46 -6.81
CA LEU A 327 17.36 2.32 -6.36
C LEU A 327 16.60 1.16 -7.03
N ILE A 328 16.85 0.90 -8.32
CA ILE A 328 16.13 -0.11 -9.11
C ILE A 328 16.75 -1.50 -9.00
N ALA A 329 18.08 -1.60 -8.81
CA ALA A 329 18.78 -2.89 -8.82
C ALA A 329 19.22 -3.41 -7.44
N ASP A 330 19.26 -2.58 -6.39
CA ASP A 330 19.66 -3.00 -5.04
C ASP A 330 18.74 -4.11 -4.52
N ARG A 331 19.32 -5.20 -4.01
CA ARG A 331 18.62 -6.39 -3.50
C ARG A 331 18.09 -6.21 -2.07
N ASP A 332 18.72 -5.33 -1.28
CA ASP A 332 18.43 -5.18 0.15
C ASP A 332 17.26 -4.22 0.43
N ILE A 333 17.01 -3.29 -0.49
CA ILE A 333 15.89 -2.32 -0.43
C ILE A 333 14.65 -2.88 -1.16
N ARG A 334 14.74 -4.10 -1.74
CA ARG A 334 13.58 -4.77 -2.35
C ARG A 334 12.60 -5.18 -1.26
N PRO A 335 11.32 -4.82 -1.34
CA PRO A 335 10.31 -5.32 -0.41
C PRO A 335 10.34 -6.86 -0.35
N ARG A 336 10.38 -7.44 0.86
CA ARG A 336 10.62 -8.87 1.16
C ARG A 336 9.49 -9.85 0.75
N ARG A 337 8.75 -9.60 -0.34
CA ARG A 337 7.79 -10.60 -0.90
C ARG A 337 7.98 -10.75 -2.41
N ARG A 338 8.47 -11.93 -2.82
CA ARG A 338 8.73 -12.36 -4.22
C ARG A 338 7.55 -12.17 -5.19
N ARG A 339 6.33 -11.98 -4.70
CA ARG A 339 5.12 -11.73 -5.50
C ARG A 339 5.06 -10.32 -6.09
N LEU A 340 5.85 -9.38 -5.56
CA LEU A 340 6.00 -8.06 -6.16
C LEU A 340 6.78 -8.07 -7.48
N TRP A 341 7.67 -9.05 -7.71
CA TRP A 341 8.65 -8.95 -8.80
C TRP A 341 8.29 -9.66 -10.11
N LEU A 342 7.39 -10.65 -10.12
CA LEU A 342 6.88 -11.17 -11.41
C LEU A 342 5.92 -10.16 -12.06
N VAL A 343 5.12 -9.50 -11.23
CA VAL A 343 4.35 -8.31 -11.62
C VAL A 343 5.32 -7.19 -11.99
N ALA A 344 6.33 -6.85 -11.16
CA ALA A 344 7.29 -5.80 -11.53
C ALA A 344 8.18 -6.12 -12.74
N ALA A 345 8.44 -7.38 -13.11
CA ALA A 345 9.14 -7.70 -14.36
C ALA A 345 8.24 -7.45 -15.58
N LEU A 346 6.95 -7.73 -15.48
CA LEU A 346 5.95 -7.36 -16.49
C LEU A 346 5.66 -5.84 -16.48
N THR A 347 5.76 -5.17 -15.32
CA THR A 347 5.66 -3.70 -15.17
C THR A 347 6.95 -2.98 -15.58
N VAL A 348 8.12 -3.60 -15.55
CA VAL A 348 9.35 -3.04 -16.13
C VAL A 348 9.34 -3.15 -17.66
N LEU A 349 8.52 -4.06 -18.22
CA LEU A 349 8.11 -4.03 -19.62
C LEU A 349 6.92 -3.10 -19.89
N SER A 350 6.37 -2.43 -18.87
CA SER A 350 5.22 -1.51 -18.96
C SER A 350 5.32 -0.40 -17.91
N TYR A 351 6.24 0.54 -18.15
CA TYR A 351 6.68 1.65 -17.29
C TYR A 351 5.64 2.28 -16.35
N GLY A 352 5.92 2.31 -15.04
CA GLY A 352 5.28 3.22 -14.07
C GLY A 352 5.51 2.87 -12.60
N ILE A 353 6.21 3.75 -11.86
CA ILE A 353 6.74 3.55 -10.49
C ILE A 353 5.66 3.82 -9.41
N TYR A 354 5.60 2.98 -8.37
CA TYR A 354 4.63 3.01 -7.24
C TYR A 354 5.27 3.46 -5.89
N VAL A 355 4.45 4.02 -4.99
CA VAL A 355 4.79 4.49 -3.62
C VAL A 355 4.42 3.42 -2.58
N PRO A 356 5.30 3.07 -1.61
CA PRO A 356 5.03 2.00 -0.66
C PRO A 356 4.22 2.48 0.56
N ILE A 357 2.93 2.14 0.62
CA ILE A 357 2.18 2.03 1.89
C ILE A 357 1.47 0.68 1.87
N TRP A 358 1.80 -0.20 2.82
CA TRP A 358 1.22 -1.54 2.92
C TRP A 358 -0.03 -1.52 3.81
N PHE A 359 -1.16 -1.92 3.24
CA PHE A 359 -2.26 -2.55 3.96
C PHE A 359 -2.23 -4.03 3.60
N GLY A 360 -2.16 -4.92 4.61
CA GLY A 360 -2.04 -6.36 4.38
C GLY A 360 -3.29 -6.98 3.76
N PHE A 361 -3.11 -7.89 2.78
CA PHE A 361 -3.86 -9.16 2.59
C PHE A 361 -3.17 -10.10 1.55
N SER A 362 -3.78 -11.24 1.19
CA SER A 362 -3.22 -12.62 1.24
C SER A 362 -3.06 -13.38 -0.10
N TRP A 363 -2.60 -14.63 -0.02
CA TRP A 363 -2.08 -15.48 -1.10
C TRP A 363 -3.08 -15.82 -2.24
N ALA A 364 -4.38 -15.61 -2.02
CA ALA A 364 -5.49 -15.98 -2.92
C ALA A 364 -5.61 -15.13 -4.20
N GLU A 365 -5.01 -13.94 -4.22
CA GLU A 365 -5.06 -13.04 -5.38
C GLU A 365 -4.16 -13.50 -6.54
N LEU A 366 -3.17 -14.37 -6.27
CA LEU A 366 -2.19 -14.80 -7.28
C LEU A 366 -2.64 -15.94 -8.21
N ARG A 367 -3.84 -16.49 -8.03
CA ARG A 367 -4.33 -17.64 -8.82
C ARG A 367 -5.14 -17.22 -10.05
N ARG A 368 -5.40 -15.91 -10.25
CA ARG A 368 -6.27 -15.41 -11.32
C ARG A 368 -5.58 -15.14 -12.66
N ASP A 369 -4.24 -15.12 -12.69
CA ASP A 369 -3.45 -14.61 -13.83
C ASP A 369 -2.83 -15.68 -14.75
N THR A 370 -3.18 -16.97 -14.66
CA THR A 370 -2.47 -18.02 -15.44
C THR A 370 -3.28 -18.75 -16.52
N SER A 371 -4.53 -18.36 -16.80
CA SER A 371 -5.32 -18.77 -18.01
C SER A 371 -5.04 -20.19 -18.57
N ASP A 372 -5.21 -21.24 -17.76
CA ASP A 372 -5.03 -22.64 -18.17
C ASP A 372 -6.39 -23.34 -18.21
N GLU A 373 -6.83 -23.73 -19.41
CA GLU A 373 -8.19 -24.21 -19.71
C GLU A 373 -8.45 -25.68 -19.33
N THR A 374 -7.52 -26.35 -18.63
CA THR A 374 -7.65 -27.79 -18.33
C THR A 374 -8.14 -28.14 -16.91
N MET A 375 -8.41 -27.16 -16.05
CA MET A 375 -8.87 -27.43 -14.68
C MET A 375 -10.40 -27.44 -14.54
N PHE A 376 -10.98 -28.65 -14.55
CA PHE A 376 -12.43 -28.86 -14.34
C PHE A 376 -12.89 -28.45 -12.92
N PRO A 377 -13.77 -27.43 -12.76
CA PRO A 377 -14.14 -26.85 -11.46
C PRO A 377 -14.97 -27.77 -10.55
N ALA A 378 -15.65 -28.77 -11.09
CA ALA A 378 -16.49 -29.68 -10.30
C ALA A 378 -15.67 -30.59 -9.37
N ALA A 379 -14.43 -30.92 -9.75
CA ALA A 379 -13.56 -31.79 -8.96
C ALA A 379 -12.91 -31.07 -7.75
N HIS A 380 -12.80 -29.74 -7.77
CA HIS A 380 -12.27 -28.97 -6.65
C HIS A 380 -13.33 -28.55 -5.63
N GLY A 381 -14.59 -28.41 -6.04
CA GLY A 381 -15.70 -28.32 -5.10
C GLY A 381 -15.76 -29.55 -4.19
N ALA A 382 -15.54 -30.75 -4.73
CA ALA A 382 -15.59 -32.00 -3.98
C ALA A 382 -14.45 -32.17 -2.95
N SER A 383 -13.27 -31.55 -3.17
CA SER A 383 -12.15 -31.63 -2.22
C SER A 383 -12.34 -30.85 -0.91
N ILE A 384 -13.39 -30.03 -0.82
CA ILE A 384 -13.80 -29.35 0.41
C ILE A 384 -14.56 -30.33 1.33
N PHE A 385 -15.11 -31.43 0.80
CA PHE A 385 -16.05 -32.31 1.50
C PHE A 385 -15.50 -33.71 1.87
N ILE A 386 -14.22 -34.00 1.61
CA ILE A 386 -13.62 -35.31 1.94
C ILE A 386 -12.35 -35.11 2.78
N PRO A 387 -12.43 -35.28 4.12
CA PRO A 387 -11.32 -35.01 5.05
C PRO A 387 -10.05 -35.84 4.80
N GLY A 388 -10.13 -36.98 4.09
CA GLY A 388 -8.97 -37.79 3.73
C GLY A 388 -8.09 -37.20 2.61
N TYR A 389 -8.63 -36.34 1.74
CA TYR A 389 -7.86 -35.75 0.64
C TYR A 389 -6.98 -34.59 1.12
N GLY A 390 -7.43 -33.86 2.15
CA GLY A 390 -6.65 -32.82 2.81
C GLY A 390 -5.42 -33.37 3.55
N THR A 391 -5.57 -34.51 4.25
CA THR A 391 -4.45 -35.22 4.88
C THR A 391 -3.48 -35.80 3.85
N TRP A 392 -3.97 -36.33 2.72
CA TRP A 392 -3.12 -36.81 1.63
C TRP A 392 -2.39 -35.68 0.88
N GLN A 393 -3.04 -34.53 0.67
CA GLN A 393 -2.45 -33.32 0.10
C GLN A 393 -1.40 -32.68 1.02
N ALA A 394 -1.64 -32.65 2.34
CA ALA A 394 -0.66 -32.22 3.32
C ALA A 394 0.54 -33.17 3.36
N TYR A 395 0.31 -34.49 3.38
CA TYR A 395 1.36 -35.51 3.31
C TYR A 395 2.18 -35.42 2.01
N ARG A 396 1.56 -35.19 0.84
CA ARG A 396 2.28 -34.97 -0.42
C ARG A 396 3.02 -33.65 -0.49
N HIS A 397 2.50 -32.58 0.12
CA HIS A 397 3.23 -31.31 0.23
C HIS A 397 4.47 -31.47 1.12
N PHE A 398 4.37 -32.18 2.25
CA PHE A 398 5.53 -32.47 3.09
C PHE A 398 6.52 -33.45 2.43
N ALA A 399 6.05 -34.42 1.65
CA ALA A 399 6.91 -35.30 0.85
C ALA A 399 7.59 -34.57 -0.33
N LEU A 400 6.91 -33.62 -0.97
CA LEU A 400 7.47 -32.75 -2.01
C LEU A 400 8.49 -31.76 -1.44
N ILE A 401 8.22 -31.19 -0.26
CA ILE A 401 9.17 -30.37 0.49
C ILE A 401 10.39 -31.20 0.89
N GLY A 402 10.21 -32.42 1.39
CA GLY A 402 11.30 -33.36 1.66
C GLY A 402 12.14 -33.72 0.42
N ALA A 403 11.51 -33.93 -0.73
CA ALA A 403 12.19 -34.21 -2.01
C ALA A 403 12.91 -32.99 -2.59
N LEU A 404 12.36 -31.78 -2.38
CA LEU A 404 12.98 -30.51 -2.78
C LEU A 404 14.16 -30.14 -1.86
N LEU A 405 14.06 -30.42 -0.56
CA LEU A 405 15.15 -30.27 0.41
C LEU A 405 16.30 -31.27 0.14
N ALA A 406 15.99 -32.51 -0.25
CA ALA A 406 16.98 -33.51 -0.66
C ALA A 406 17.72 -33.11 -1.96
N LYS A 407 17.04 -32.46 -2.92
CA LYS A 407 17.66 -31.96 -4.16
C LYS A 407 18.63 -30.79 -3.95
N ILE A 408 18.56 -30.10 -2.82
CA ILE A 408 19.48 -29.01 -2.45
C ILE A 408 20.45 -29.41 -1.31
N GLY A 409 20.52 -30.70 -0.97
CA GLY A 409 21.45 -31.24 0.03
C GLY A 409 21.15 -30.86 1.49
N ALA A 410 19.94 -30.38 1.80
CA ALA A 410 19.57 -29.95 3.15
C ALA A 410 19.20 -31.18 4.03
N PRO A 411 19.80 -31.37 5.23
CA PRO A 411 19.73 -32.62 5.99
C PRO A 411 18.45 -32.82 6.84
N LEU A 412 17.40 -32.01 6.68
CA LEU A 412 16.23 -32.04 7.57
C LEU A 412 15.00 -32.68 6.91
N LYS A 413 14.59 -33.84 7.43
CA LYS A 413 13.27 -34.45 7.16
C LYS A 413 12.25 -33.86 8.14
N VAL A 414 11.10 -33.40 7.63
CA VAL A 414 9.98 -32.96 8.46
C VAL A 414 9.40 -34.17 9.19
N ASP A 415 9.38 -34.12 10.52
CA ASP A 415 8.87 -35.17 11.39
C ASP A 415 7.31 -35.19 11.39
N PRO A 416 6.67 -36.35 11.16
CA PRO A 416 5.20 -36.50 11.18
C PRO A 416 4.53 -36.05 12.48
N SER A 417 5.22 -36.14 13.62
CA SER A 417 4.69 -35.74 14.94
C SER A 417 4.40 -34.25 15.00
N THR A 418 5.29 -33.45 14.41
CA THR A 418 5.19 -31.98 14.37
C THR A 418 4.01 -31.52 13.50
N ALA A 419 3.74 -32.23 12.39
CA ALA A 419 2.59 -31.96 11.54
C ALA A 419 1.25 -32.30 12.24
N ALA A 420 1.20 -33.43 12.96
CA ALA A 420 0.01 -33.84 13.71
C ALA A 420 -0.35 -32.86 14.84
N LEU A 421 0.65 -32.32 15.54
CA LEU A 421 0.45 -31.36 16.63
C LEU A 421 -0.18 -30.05 16.12
N ALA A 422 0.33 -29.52 15.00
CA ALA A 422 -0.18 -28.28 14.39
C ALA A 422 -1.64 -28.43 13.92
N THR A 423 -2.01 -29.59 13.37
CA THR A 423 -3.40 -29.87 12.98
C THR A 423 -4.32 -29.97 14.19
N THR A 424 -3.84 -30.53 15.30
CA THR A 424 -4.62 -30.68 16.54
C THR A 424 -4.93 -29.32 17.19
N VAL A 425 -3.95 -28.41 17.24
CA VAL A 425 -4.14 -27.04 17.77
C VAL A 425 -5.16 -26.24 16.96
N TRP A 426 -5.14 -26.39 15.64
CA TRP A 426 -6.12 -25.74 14.75
C TRP A 426 -7.55 -26.28 15.00
N TRP A 427 -7.68 -27.60 15.21
CA TRP A 427 -8.96 -28.25 15.50
C TRP A 427 -9.58 -27.80 16.83
N VAL A 428 -8.78 -27.73 17.90
CA VAL A 428 -9.24 -27.31 19.24
C VAL A 428 -9.69 -25.85 19.27
N THR A 429 -9.03 -24.99 18.48
CA THR A 429 -9.38 -23.57 18.38
C THR A 429 -10.75 -23.35 17.72
N TRP A 430 -11.16 -24.25 16.82
CA TRP A 430 -12.43 -24.16 16.10
C TRP A 430 -13.63 -24.64 16.93
N LEU A 431 -13.43 -25.67 17.77
CA LEU A 431 -14.46 -26.22 18.68
C LEU A 431 -14.90 -25.24 19.78
N HIS A 432 -14.09 -24.22 20.10
CA HIS A 432 -14.43 -23.25 21.17
C HIS A 432 -15.56 -22.27 20.76
N TYR A 433 -15.90 -22.17 19.47
CA TYR A 433 -16.83 -21.18 18.94
C TYR A 433 -18.23 -21.73 18.56
N SER A 434 -18.51 -23.02 18.75
CA SER A 434 -19.67 -23.70 18.14
C SER A 434 -20.94 -23.82 18.98
N ASN A 435 -21.04 -23.19 20.16
CA ASN A 435 -22.16 -23.39 21.10
C ASN A 435 -23.29 -22.34 21.01
N GLU A 436 -23.25 -21.43 20.04
CA GLU A 436 -24.28 -20.40 19.83
C GLU A 436 -25.51 -20.97 19.06
N PRO A 437 -26.76 -20.70 19.47
CA PRO A 437 -27.99 -21.32 18.90
C PRO A 437 -28.15 -21.13 17.39
N LEU A 438 -27.66 -20.01 16.84
CA LEU A 438 -27.66 -19.74 15.40
C LEU A 438 -26.80 -20.77 14.64
N PHE A 439 -25.70 -21.21 15.24
CA PHE A 439 -24.78 -22.18 14.64
C PHE A 439 -25.30 -23.61 14.74
N VAL A 440 -26.13 -23.93 15.73
CA VAL A 440 -26.84 -25.23 15.78
C VAL A 440 -27.83 -25.34 14.62
N VAL A 441 -28.58 -24.27 14.33
CA VAL A 441 -29.50 -24.23 13.19
C VAL A 441 -28.74 -24.31 11.86
N LEU A 442 -27.61 -23.62 11.73
CA LEU A 442 -26.76 -23.70 10.54
C LEU A 442 -26.16 -25.10 10.36
N ASN A 443 -25.74 -25.77 11.44
CA ASN A 443 -25.24 -27.15 11.39
C ASN A 443 -26.31 -28.16 10.95
N VAL A 444 -27.58 -27.97 11.36
CA VAL A 444 -28.69 -28.81 10.88
C VAL A 444 -28.96 -28.57 9.40
N ILE A 445 -28.94 -27.31 8.95
CA ILE A 445 -29.10 -26.96 7.54
C ILE A 445 -27.96 -27.55 6.70
N GLU A 446 -26.73 -27.50 7.21
CA GLU A 446 -25.53 -28.03 6.56
C GLU A 446 -25.53 -29.56 6.50
N LEU A 447 -26.03 -30.24 7.53
CA LEU A 447 -26.23 -31.70 7.53
C LEU A 447 -27.27 -32.12 6.49
N VAL A 448 -28.40 -31.41 6.41
CA VAL A 448 -29.46 -31.70 5.43
C VAL A 448 -28.96 -31.43 4.00
N ALA A 449 -28.25 -30.32 3.79
CA ALA A 449 -27.66 -29.98 2.49
C ALA A 449 -26.56 -30.96 2.08
N GLY A 450 -25.67 -31.34 3.01
CA GLY A 450 -24.61 -32.33 2.77
C GLY A 450 -25.18 -33.71 2.44
N THR A 451 -26.20 -34.16 3.18
CA THR A 451 -26.88 -35.43 2.90
C THR A 451 -27.55 -35.40 1.52
N ALA A 452 -28.21 -34.30 1.15
CA ALA A 452 -28.79 -34.14 -0.18
C ALA A 452 -27.72 -34.16 -1.29
N VAL A 453 -26.61 -33.45 -1.12
CA VAL A 453 -25.51 -33.43 -2.11
C VAL A 453 -24.88 -34.81 -2.28
N VAL A 454 -24.72 -35.59 -1.21
CA VAL A 454 -24.21 -36.97 -1.30
C VAL A 454 -25.21 -37.87 -2.02
N VAL A 455 -26.50 -37.82 -1.67
CA VAL A 455 -27.52 -38.67 -2.29
C VAL A 455 -27.74 -38.33 -3.77
N PHE A 456 -27.83 -37.05 -4.12
CA PHE A 456 -28.03 -36.61 -5.51
C PHE A 456 -26.76 -36.72 -6.35
N GLY A 457 -25.61 -36.39 -5.77
CA GLY A 457 -24.30 -36.55 -6.41
C GLY A 457 -23.99 -38.02 -6.72
N GLN A 458 -24.30 -38.94 -5.80
CA GLN A 458 -24.10 -40.37 -5.99
C GLN A 458 -25.02 -40.94 -7.08
N ARG A 459 -26.29 -40.51 -7.14
CA ARG A 459 -27.20 -40.89 -8.24
C ARG A 459 -26.69 -40.44 -9.61
N ALA A 460 -26.16 -39.22 -9.70
CA ALA A 460 -25.57 -38.69 -10.94
C ALA A 460 -24.29 -39.45 -11.33
N LEU A 461 -23.47 -39.83 -10.35
CA LEU A 461 -22.26 -40.60 -10.57
C LEU A 461 -22.56 -42.04 -11.01
N ASN A 462 -23.54 -42.70 -10.39
CA ASN A 462 -23.98 -44.04 -10.78
C ASN A 462 -24.54 -44.06 -12.21
N ALA A 463 -25.33 -43.05 -12.58
CA ALA A 463 -25.82 -42.88 -13.95
C ALA A 463 -24.69 -42.66 -14.96
N TYR A 464 -23.66 -41.88 -14.59
CA TYR A 464 -22.48 -41.62 -15.40
C TYR A 464 -21.64 -42.89 -15.66
N TRP A 465 -21.50 -43.77 -14.65
CA TRP A 465 -20.73 -45.01 -14.78
C TRP A 465 -21.51 -46.12 -15.49
N ALA A 466 -22.82 -46.22 -15.27
CA ALA A 466 -23.69 -47.17 -15.98
C ALA A 466 -23.72 -46.92 -17.51
N ALA A 467 -23.44 -45.69 -17.95
CA ALA A 467 -23.41 -45.31 -19.36
C ALA A 467 -22.10 -45.68 -20.09
N ARG A 468 -21.14 -46.37 -19.44
CA ARG A 468 -19.84 -46.71 -20.04
C ARG A 468 -19.57 -48.21 -20.09
N PRO A 469 -18.94 -48.71 -21.18
CA PRO A 469 -18.57 -50.12 -21.27
C PRO A 469 -17.39 -50.44 -20.34
N GLY A 470 -17.60 -51.39 -19.43
CA GLY A 470 -16.65 -51.87 -18.43
C GLY A 470 -17.27 -53.01 -17.61
N PRO A 471 -16.50 -53.72 -16.75
CA PRO A 471 -17.02 -54.86 -15.99
C PRO A 471 -18.18 -54.46 -15.07
N PRO A 472 -19.09 -55.39 -14.72
CA PRO A 472 -20.41 -55.08 -14.15
C PRO A 472 -20.33 -54.13 -12.95
N ALA A 473 -21.23 -53.15 -12.93
CA ALA A 473 -21.24 -52.04 -11.98
C ALA A 473 -21.48 -52.48 -10.51
N ASP A 474 -21.89 -53.72 -10.27
CA ASP A 474 -22.50 -54.12 -9.00
C ASP A 474 -21.52 -54.06 -7.80
N ASP A 475 -20.28 -54.53 -7.93
CA ASP A 475 -19.33 -54.52 -6.79
C ASP A 475 -18.80 -53.13 -6.44
N ARG A 476 -18.70 -52.23 -7.43
CA ARG A 476 -18.17 -50.88 -7.20
C ARG A 476 -19.24 -49.96 -6.62
N VAL A 477 -20.48 -50.09 -7.09
CA VAL A 477 -21.60 -49.29 -6.59
C VAL A 477 -21.86 -49.63 -5.11
N LEU A 478 -21.87 -50.92 -4.75
CA LEU A 478 -22.10 -51.37 -3.36
C LEU A 478 -21.05 -50.86 -2.35
N GLN A 479 -19.75 -50.84 -2.69
CA GLN A 479 -18.71 -50.34 -1.76
C GLN A 479 -18.83 -48.83 -1.49
N THR A 480 -19.22 -48.04 -2.49
CA THR A 480 -19.43 -46.59 -2.31
C THR A 480 -20.66 -46.28 -1.45
N ASP A 481 -21.73 -47.07 -1.58
CA ASP A 481 -22.96 -46.88 -0.80
C ASP A 481 -22.74 -47.15 0.70
N TRP A 482 -21.98 -48.20 1.06
CA TRP A 482 -21.64 -48.49 2.45
C TRP A 482 -20.71 -47.44 3.09
N PHE A 483 -19.78 -46.89 2.31
CA PHE A 483 -18.90 -45.82 2.79
C PHE A 483 -19.68 -44.52 3.06
N ALA A 484 -20.63 -44.16 2.17
CA ALA A 484 -21.49 -42.99 2.35
C ALA A 484 -22.43 -43.15 3.56
N LEU A 485 -23.04 -44.32 3.74
CA LEU A 485 -23.88 -44.63 4.91
C LEU A 485 -23.07 -44.65 6.21
N GLY A 486 -21.85 -45.20 6.21
CA GLY A 486 -20.96 -45.19 7.36
C GLY A 486 -20.55 -43.78 7.79
N MET A 487 -20.25 -42.90 6.82
CA MET A 487 -19.90 -41.50 7.10
C MET A 487 -21.11 -40.70 7.61
N ALA A 488 -22.31 -40.91 7.04
CA ALA A 488 -23.53 -40.27 7.52
C ALA A 488 -23.89 -40.69 8.95
N ALA A 489 -23.75 -41.98 9.27
CA ALA A 489 -23.99 -42.51 10.62
C ALA A 489 -22.96 -41.96 11.63
N ALA A 490 -21.68 -41.87 11.27
CA ALA A 490 -20.64 -41.31 12.13
C ALA A 490 -20.88 -39.82 12.44
N PHE A 491 -21.30 -39.04 11.44
CA PHE A 491 -21.67 -37.63 11.64
C PHE A 491 -22.91 -37.47 12.53
N PHE A 492 -23.91 -38.34 12.37
CA PHE A 492 -25.11 -38.31 13.21
C PHE A 492 -24.82 -38.62 14.68
N VAL A 493 -23.97 -39.63 14.95
CA VAL A 493 -23.52 -39.96 16.31
C VAL A 493 -22.73 -38.80 16.92
N PHE A 494 -21.85 -38.17 16.15
CA PHE A 494 -21.00 -37.08 16.62
C PHE A 494 -21.81 -35.82 17.01
N ILE A 495 -22.83 -35.47 16.23
CA ILE A 495 -23.74 -34.35 16.52
C ILE A 495 -24.60 -34.66 17.76
N THR A 496 -25.09 -35.89 17.86
CA THR A 496 -25.93 -36.31 19.00
C THR A 496 -25.14 -36.29 20.31
N VAL A 497 -23.89 -36.77 20.31
CA VAL A 497 -23.00 -36.75 21.48
C VAL A 497 -22.61 -35.32 21.86
N SER A 498 -22.32 -34.47 20.87
CA SER A 498 -21.95 -33.06 21.12
C SER A 498 -23.11 -32.25 21.73
N ASN A 499 -24.34 -32.49 21.28
CA ASN A 499 -25.53 -31.84 21.84
C ASN A 499 -25.91 -32.39 23.23
N ALA A 500 -25.64 -33.67 23.51
CA ALA A 500 -25.89 -34.27 24.82
C ALA A 500 -24.90 -33.79 25.91
N LEU A 501 -23.76 -33.21 25.51
CA LEU A 501 -22.71 -32.69 26.41
C LEU A 501 -22.79 -31.17 26.64
N ALA A 502 -23.78 -30.48 26.06
CA ALA A 502 -24.01 -29.06 26.32
C ALA A 502 -24.64 -28.88 27.73
N PRO A 503 -24.09 -28.02 28.61
CA PRO A 503 -24.61 -27.85 29.96
C PRO A 503 -26.03 -27.28 29.94
N SER A 504 -26.97 -27.98 30.57
CA SER A 504 -28.30 -27.45 30.88
C SER A 504 -28.25 -26.59 32.15
N ASP A 505 -28.92 -25.44 32.06
CA ASP A 505 -29.32 -24.53 33.14
C ASP A 505 -28.23 -23.70 33.85
N LEU A 506 -28.15 -22.41 33.47
CA LEU A 506 -27.69 -21.35 34.37
C LEU A 506 -28.71 -20.18 34.36
N PRO A 507 -29.19 -19.73 35.53
CA PRO A 507 -30.34 -18.83 35.66
C PRO A 507 -29.98 -17.37 35.33
N ALA A 508 -30.99 -16.62 34.88
CA ALA A 508 -30.88 -15.20 34.54
C ALA A 508 -30.50 -14.34 35.76
N PRO A 509 -29.59 -13.35 35.61
CA PRO A 509 -29.22 -12.46 36.71
C PRO A 509 -30.37 -11.49 37.02
N THR A 510 -30.67 -11.36 38.31
CA THR A 510 -31.67 -10.45 38.86
C THR A 510 -31.07 -9.07 39.12
N ASN A 511 -31.84 -8.05 38.70
CA ASN A 511 -31.75 -6.60 38.90
C ASN A 511 -30.53 -5.84 38.35
#